data_AF-A0A955D3C1-F1
#
_entry.id   AF-A0A955D3C1-F1
#
_cell.length_a   1.000
_cell.length_b   1.000
_cell.length_c   1.000
_cell.angle_alpha   90.00
_cell.angle_beta   90.00
_cell.angle_gamma   90.00
#
_symmetry.space_group_name_H-M   'P 1'
#
loop_
_entity.id
_entity.type
_entity.pdbx_description
1 polymer ?
#
loop_
_entity_poly.entity_id
_entity_poly.type
_entity_poly.pdbx_seq_one_letter_code
_entity_poly.pdbx_strand_id
1 'polypeptide(L)'
;MATAAREQIVPEPLDDRQAVAAAIAAGGDLENRILARAAALPGAAALFGAVRQVVGTLRVAMGLLAVLGLVLGGAAAAAALAGEPGRPLNVYAMIGGVLGVQMVLLLAWAVITIVRPSALHHLSLAGIAWAATRWIVRRAGGGTVAAAAVAGIAGTHGRGAAARWSFGTVSNGIWTAFNIGCLVTTVALLSVRQRSFCWESTILAGDAYASVTDAIAWLPRE
;
A
#
# COMPACT_ATOMS: atom_id res chain seq x y z
N MET A 1 29.64 11.46 -33.75
CA MET A 1 28.72 12.18 -32.84
C MET A 1 28.49 11.42 -31.53
N ALA A 2 29.54 10.75 -31.05
CA ALA A 2 29.59 9.89 -29.87
C ALA A 2 30.81 10.29 -29.02
N THR A 3 31.04 11.61 -28.96
CA THR A 3 32.16 12.24 -28.27
C THR A 3 31.57 12.92 -27.04
N ALA A 4 32.16 12.67 -25.87
CA ALA A 4 31.68 13.14 -24.56
C ALA A 4 30.42 12.44 -24.04
N ALA A 5 30.32 11.12 -24.28
CA ALA A 5 29.66 10.23 -23.36
C ALA A 5 30.29 10.42 -21.98
N ARG A 6 29.68 11.32 -21.21
CA ARG A 6 29.71 11.40 -19.75
C ARG A 6 31.02 10.89 -19.19
N GLU A 7 32.00 11.79 -19.23
CA GLU A 7 33.06 11.82 -18.24
C GLU A 7 32.59 11.13 -16.96
N GLN A 8 33.40 10.13 -16.63
CA GLN A 8 33.56 9.54 -15.32
C GLN A 8 32.81 10.30 -14.24
N ILE A 9 31.99 9.52 -13.54
CA ILE A 9 31.41 9.79 -12.23
C ILE A 9 32.55 10.17 -11.27
N VAL A 10 33.05 11.38 -11.40
CA VAL A 10 33.65 12.18 -10.37
C VAL A 10 32.56 13.22 -10.12
N PRO A 11 31.82 13.15 -9.00
CA PRO A 11 30.96 14.27 -8.68
C PRO A 11 31.91 15.45 -8.51
N GLU A 12 31.83 16.42 -9.42
CA GLU A 12 32.34 17.75 -9.12
C GLU A 12 31.80 18.07 -7.71
N PRO A 13 32.66 18.31 -6.71
CA PRO A 13 32.19 18.53 -5.35
C PRO A 13 31.19 19.68 -5.42
N LEU A 14 29.94 19.40 -5.04
CA LEU A 14 28.89 20.41 -5.04
C LEU A 14 29.41 21.59 -4.22
N ASP A 15 29.62 22.75 -4.84
CA ASP A 15 30.12 23.92 -4.12
C ASP A 15 29.04 24.37 -3.12
N ASP A 16 29.21 23.94 -1.89
CA ASP A 16 28.26 24.10 -0.80
C ASP A 16 28.75 25.12 0.23
N ARG A 17 29.89 25.79 -0.01
CA ARG A 17 30.53 26.69 0.96
C ARG A 17 29.60 27.82 1.38
N GLN A 18 28.89 28.42 0.42
CA GLN A 18 27.90 29.45 0.69
C GLN A 18 26.69 28.89 1.46
N ALA A 19 26.26 27.66 1.15
CA ALA A 19 25.15 27.01 1.84
C ALA A 19 25.50 26.62 3.28
N VAL A 20 26.74 26.18 3.53
CA VAL A 20 27.28 25.90 4.87
C VAL A 20 27.41 27.20 5.68
N ALA A 21 27.89 28.28 5.07
CA ALA A 21 27.97 29.59 5.72
C ALA A 21 26.57 30.11 6.11
N ALA A 22 25.58 30.01 5.20
CA ALA A 22 24.20 30.36 5.50
C ALA A 22 23.61 29.52 6.64
N ALA A 23 23.92 28.22 6.69
CA ALA A 23 23.47 27.33 7.76
C ALA A 23 24.13 27.60 9.12
N ILE A 24 25.40 28.02 9.14
CA ILE A 24 26.07 28.45 10.38
C ILE A 24 25.47 29.78 10.85
N ALA A 25 25.25 30.73 9.93
CA ALA A 25 24.68 32.03 10.22
C ALA A 25 23.21 31.96 10.71
N ALA A 26 22.44 30.98 10.22
CA ALA A 26 21.07 30.74 10.67
C ALA A 26 20.97 30.34 12.16
N GLY A 27 22.05 29.78 12.75
CA GLY A 27 22.07 29.37 14.15
C GLY A 27 21.05 28.27 14.49
N GLY A 28 20.70 28.15 15.77
CA GLY A 28 19.70 27.18 16.24
C GLY A 28 20.21 25.75 16.40
N ASP A 29 19.25 24.81 16.44
CA ASP A 29 19.53 23.38 16.52
C ASP A 29 20.08 22.79 15.21
N LEU A 30 20.55 21.55 15.26
CA LEU A 30 21.11 20.87 14.10
C LEU A 30 20.10 20.75 12.96
N GLU A 31 18.82 20.53 13.26
CA GLU A 31 17.76 20.37 12.28
C GLU A 31 17.56 21.65 11.46
N ASN A 32 17.41 22.79 12.13
CA ASN A 32 17.27 24.10 11.48
C ASN A 32 18.48 24.42 10.59
N ARG A 33 19.70 24.08 11.04
CA ARG A 33 20.91 24.27 10.24
C ARG A 33 20.95 23.38 9.01
N ILE A 34 20.48 22.13 9.10
CA ILE A 34 20.36 21.23 7.95
C ILE A 34 19.35 21.78 6.94
N LEU A 35 18.19 22.24 7.41
CA LEU A 35 17.15 22.83 6.56
C LEU A 35 17.64 24.13 5.89
N ALA A 36 18.32 25.00 6.63
CA ALA A 36 18.92 26.22 6.11
C ALA A 36 19.98 25.93 5.04
N ARG A 37 20.86 24.95 5.27
CA ARG A 37 21.84 24.50 4.26
C ARG A 37 21.14 23.99 3.00
N ALA A 38 20.14 23.12 3.17
CA ALA A 38 19.41 22.52 2.05
C ALA A 38 18.69 23.57 1.20
N ALA A 39 18.14 24.62 1.83
CA ALA A 39 17.48 25.72 1.14
C ALA A 39 18.46 26.66 0.40
N ALA A 40 19.69 26.80 0.92
CA ALA A 40 20.73 27.64 0.34
C ALA A 40 21.51 26.98 -0.81
N LEU A 41 21.29 25.69 -1.09
CA LEU A 41 21.95 25.00 -2.19
C LEU A 41 21.50 25.54 -3.56
N PRO A 42 22.41 25.67 -4.54
CA PRO A 42 22.05 26.00 -5.91
C PRO A 42 20.99 25.03 -6.47
N GLY A 43 19.89 25.56 -6.99
CA GLY A 43 18.80 24.74 -7.55
C GLY A 43 17.83 24.15 -6.52
N ALA A 44 17.96 24.48 -5.23
CA ALA A 44 17.06 23.97 -4.17
C ALA A 44 15.58 24.26 -4.47
N ALA A 45 15.23 25.46 -4.94
CA ALA A 45 13.85 25.82 -5.28
C ALA A 45 13.25 24.91 -6.37
N ALA A 46 14.02 24.60 -7.42
CA ALA A 46 13.61 23.72 -8.49
C ALA A 46 13.47 22.26 -8.00
N LEU A 47 14.40 21.81 -7.16
CA LEU A 47 14.33 20.47 -6.55
C LEU A 47 13.12 20.33 -5.62
N PHE A 48 12.86 21.30 -4.74
CA PHE A 48 11.68 21.30 -3.86
C PHE A 48 10.38 21.34 -4.67
N GLY A 49 10.34 22.13 -5.75
CA GLY A 49 9.23 22.11 -6.71
C GLY A 49 9.02 20.72 -7.32
N ALA A 50 10.09 20.08 -7.78
CA ALA A 50 10.05 18.74 -8.35
C ALA A 50 9.61 17.68 -7.33
N VAL A 51 10.11 17.73 -6.09
CA VAL A 51 9.67 16.82 -5.01
C VAL A 51 8.18 17.00 -4.72
N ARG A 52 7.70 18.26 -4.60
CA ARG A 52 6.26 18.53 -4.41
C ARG A 52 5.42 18.01 -5.57
N GLN A 53 5.89 18.18 -6.81
CA GLN A 53 5.22 17.65 -7.99
C GLN A 53 5.15 16.12 -7.95
N VAL A 54 6.27 15.43 -7.67
CA VAL A 54 6.33 13.97 -7.57
C VAL A 54 5.36 13.45 -6.50
N VAL A 55 5.41 14.03 -5.30
CA VAL A 55 4.53 13.64 -4.20
C VAL A 55 3.06 13.94 -4.54
N GLY A 56 2.76 15.08 -5.17
CA GLY A 56 1.41 15.41 -5.64
C GLY A 56 0.87 14.39 -6.64
N THR A 57 1.66 14.05 -7.65
CA THR A 57 1.32 13.02 -8.65
C THR A 57 1.09 11.67 -7.99
N LEU A 58 1.95 11.26 -7.06
CA LEU A 58 1.79 10.01 -6.32
C LEU A 58 0.51 10.00 -5.48
N ARG A 59 0.17 11.11 -4.80
CA ARG A 59 -1.09 11.22 -4.04
C ARG A 59 -2.31 11.08 -4.94
N VAL A 60 -2.32 11.71 -6.11
CA VAL A 60 -3.42 11.58 -7.08
C VAL A 60 -3.52 10.13 -7.57
N ALA A 61 -2.40 9.51 -7.95
CA ALA A 61 -2.38 8.10 -8.37
C ALA A 61 -2.90 7.16 -7.27
N MET A 62 -2.52 7.39 -6.02
CA MET A 62 -3.02 6.65 -4.86
C MET A 62 -4.52 6.85 -4.65
N GLY A 63 -5.03 8.08 -4.81
CA GLY A 63 -6.46 8.37 -4.74
C GLY A 63 -7.26 7.65 -5.82
N LEU A 64 -6.76 7.66 -7.07
CA LEU A 64 -7.38 6.93 -8.18
C LEU A 64 -7.40 5.41 -7.93
N LEU A 65 -6.31 4.86 -7.40
CA LEU A 65 -6.22 3.43 -7.09
C LEU A 65 -7.16 3.05 -5.93
N ALA A 66 -7.35 3.93 -4.95
CA ALA A 66 -8.33 3.73 -3.88
C ALA A 66 -9.77 3.73 -4.41
N VAL A 67 -10.12 4.69 -5.28
CA VAL A 67 -11.44 4.72 -5.96
C VAL A 67 -11.66 3.47 -6.80
N LEU A 68 -10.65 3.05 -7.57
CA LEU A 68 -10.71 1.81 -8.33
C LEU A 68 -10.93 0.60 -7.41
N GLY A 69 -10.21 0.53 -6.29
CA GLY A 69 -10.40 -0.50 -5.27
C GLY A 69 -11.83 -0.55 -4.76
N LEU A 70 -12.41 0.60 -4.35
CA LEU A 70 -13.80 0.72 -3.92
C LEU A 70 -14.78 0.17 -4.97
N VAL A 71 -14.62 0.58 -6.23
CA VAL A 71 -15.50 0.15 -7.33
C VAL A 71 -15.39 -1.34 -7.59
N LEU A 72 -14.16 -1.88 -7.65
CA LEU A 72 -13.92 -3.30 -7.87
C LEU A 72 -14.43 -4.15 -6.70
N GLY A 73 -14.27 -3.68 -5.46
CA GLY A 73 -14.79 -4.34 -4.28
C GLY A 73 -16.32 -4.38 -4.29
N GLY A 74 -16.96 -3.26 -4.60
CA GLY A 74 -18.41 -3.21 -4.74
C GLY A 74 -18.92 -4.16 -5.83
N ALA A 75 -18.27 -4.17 -7.00
CA ALA A 75 -18.59 -5.09 -8.08
C ALA A 75 -18.43 -6.57 -7.67
N ALA A 76 -17.35 -6.90 -6.96
CA ALA A 76 -17.10 -8.25 -6.44
C ALA A 76 -18.19 -8.70 -5.45
N ALA A 77 -18.57 -7.84 -4.51
CA ALA A 77 -19.65 -8.12 -3.56
C ALA A 77 -21.01 -8.28 -4.26
N ALA A 78 -21.32 -7.41 -5.23
CA ALA A 78 -22.53 -7.54 -6.03
C ALA A 78 -22.58 -8.87 -6.80
N ALA A 79 -21.46 -9.29 -7.40
CA ALA A 79 -21.35 -10.56 -8.10
C ALA A 79 -21.51 -11.76 -7.13
N ALA A 80 -20.87 -11.72 -5.96
CA ALA A 80 -21.01 -12.76 -4.93
C ALA A 80 -22.46 -12.90 -4.45
N LEU A 81 -23.21 -11.79 -4.40
CA LEU A 81 -24.61 -11.72 -3.99
C LEU A 81 -25.60 -11.86 -5.15
N ALA A 82 -25.15 -12.10 -6.39
CA ALA A 82 -26.02 -12.24 -7.55
C ALA A 82 -26.68 -13.63 -7.67
N GLY A 83 -26.35 -14.57 -6.77
CA GLY A 83 -26.85 -15.96 -6.82
C GLY A 83 -28.38 -16.10 -6.78
N GLU A 84 -28.85 -17.26 -7.24
CA GLU A 84 -30.26 -17.58 -7.52
C GLU A 84 -31.27 -17.11 -6.45
N PRO A 85 -32.47 -16.65 -6.88
CA PRO A 85 -33.55 -16.36 -5.96
C PRO A 85 -33.87 -17.57 -5.07
N GLY A 86 -33.97 -17.37 -3.76
CA GLY A 86 -34.37 -18.43 -2.80
C GLY A 86 -33.23 -19.25 -2.20
N ARG A 87 -32.00 -19.20 -2.72
CA ARG A 87 -30.86 -19.87 -2.07
C ARG A 87 -30.41 -19.05 -0.85
N PRO A 88 -30.36 -19.64 0.36
CA PRO A 88 -29.92 -18.92 1.55
C PRO A 88 -28.45 -18.53 1.42
N LEU A 89 -28.12 -17.33 1.89
CA LEU A 89 -26.78 -16.80 1.87
C LEU A 89 -26.01 -17.32 3.08
N ASN A 90 -24.92 -18.04 2.82
CA ASN A 90 -24.03 -18.52 3.89
C ASN A 90 -23.16 -17.35 4.40
N VAL A 91 -23.35 -16.99 5.67
CA VAL A 91 -22.65 -15.85 6.29
C VAL A 91 -21.15 -16.11 6.38
N TYR A 92 -20.72 -17.33 6.69
CA TYR A 92 -19.30 -17.69 6.77
C TYR A 92 -18.63 -17.64 5.40
N ALA A 93 -19.31 -18.09 4.35
CA ALA A 93 -18.79 -17.97 2.99
C ALA A 93 -18.70 -16.50 2.55
N MET A 94 -19.66 -15.66 2.96
CA MET A 94 -19.63 -14.22 2.68
C MET A 94 -18.45 -13.53 3.39
N ILE A 95 -18.31 -13.73 4.71
CA ILE A 95 -17.21 -13.14 5.49
C ILE A 95 -15.86 -13.70 5.04
N GLY A 96 -15.75 -15.01 4.82
CA GLY A 96 -14.54 -15.66 4.34
C GLY A 96 -14.15 -15.23 2.92
N GLY A 97 -15.12 -15.03 2.03
CA GLY A 97 -14.87 -14.54 0.67
C GLY A 97 -14.45 -13.08 0.63
N VAL A 98 -15.03 -12.23 1.48
CA VAL A 98 -14.68 -10.80 1.53
C VAL A 98 -13.36 -10.57 2.28
N LEU A 99 -13.20 -11.15 3.48
CA LEU A 99 -12.08 -10.84 4.38
C LEU A 99 -11.02 -11.94 4.45
N GLY A 100 -11.37 -13.21 4.22
CA GLY A 100 -10.51 -14.35 4.54
C GLY A 100 -9.15 -14.32 3.83
N VAL A 101 -9.16 -14.17 2.50
CA VAL A 101 -7.92 -14.08 1.70
C VAL A 101 -7.08 -12.89 2.17
N GLN A 102 -7.72 -11.75 2.46
CA GLN A 102 -7.01 -10.55 2.86
C GLN A 102 -6.36 -10.68 4.24
N MET A 103 -7.04 -11.33 5.20
CA MET A 103 -6.47 -11.59 6.52
C MET A 103 -5.25 -12.51 6.43
N VAL A 104 -5.31 -13.55 5.60
CA VAL A 104 -4.16 -14.45 5.38
C VAL A 104 -2.99 -13.70 4.77
N LEU A 105 -3.22 -12.87 3.74
CA LEU A 105 -2.18 -12.06 3.11
C LEU A 105 -1.58 -11.03 4.07
N LEU A 106 -2.42 -10.38 4.89
CA LEU A 106 -1.97 -9.42 5.91
C LEU A 106 -1.10 -10.11 6.97
N LEU A 107 -1.54 -11.26 7.46
CA LEU A 107 -0.79 -12.05 8.45
C LEU A 107 0.52 -12.57 7.87
N ALA A 108 0.50 -13.12 6.65
CA ALA A 108 1.71 -13.55 5.95
C ALA A 108 2.68 -12.39 5.77
N TRP A 109 2.20 -11.23 5.32
CA TRP A 109 3.00 -10.03 5.20
C TRP A 109 3.59 -9.62 6.56
N ALA A 110 2.80 -9.57 7.63
CA ALA A 110 3.25 -9.19 8.97
C ALA A 110 4.31 -10.16 9.51
N VAL A 111 4.09 -11.46 9.39
CA VAL A 111 5.04 -12.50 9.82
C VAL A 111 6.35 -12.40 9.04
N ILE A 112 6.31 -12.32 7.71
CA ILE A 112 7.52 -12.18 6.89
C ILE A 112 8.27 -10.89 7.25
N THR A 113 7.53 -9.80 7.44
CA THR A 113 8.06 -8.47 7.78
C THR A 113 8.77 -8.44 9.13
N ILE A 114 8.27 -9.19 10.12
CA ILE A 114 8.83 -9.25 11.48
C ILE A 114 9.96 -10.28 11.57
N VAL A 115 9.74 -11.50 11.05
CA VAL A 115 10.65 -12.64 11.25
C VAL A 115 11.81 -12.62 10.26
N ARG A 116 11.59 -12.20 9.01
CA ARG A 116 12.62 -12.21 7.95
C ARG A 116 12.60 -10.89 7.17
N PRO A 117 13.01 -9.77 7.78
CA PRO A 117 12.95 -8.45 7.16
C PRO A 117 13.78 -8.35 5.86
N SER A 118 14.85 -9.15 5.75
CA SER A 118 15.66 -9.26 4.52
C SER A 118 14.95 -10.02 3.39
N ALA A 119 13.96 -10.87 3.70
CA ALA A 119 13.23 -11.69 2.72
C ALA A 119 12.47 -10.84 1.68
N LEU A 120 12.02 -9.66 2.10
CA LEU A 120 11.26 -8.75 1.26
C LEU A 120 12.13 -7.95 0.30
N HIS A 121 13.45 -7.88 0.52
CA HIS A 121 14.37 -7.17 -0.38
C HIS A 121 14.54 -7.89 -1.73
N HIS A 122 14.32 -9.20 -1.78
CA HIS A 122 14.45 -10.00 -3.02
C HIS A 122 13.12 -10.17 -3.77
N LEU A 123 11.99 -9.73 -3.20
CA LEU A 123 10.75 -9.70 -3.97
C LEU A 123 10.83 -8.58 -5.00
N SER A 124 10.85 -8.99 -6.27
CA SER A 124 10.80 -8.16 -7.50
C SER A 124 9.76 -7.01 -7.46
N LEU A 125 8.75 -7.12 -6.58
CA LEU A 125 7.70 -6.12 -6.35
C LEU A 125 8.22 -4.73 -5.98
N ALA A 126 9.29 -4.62 -5.19
CA ALA A 126 9.86 -3.32 -4.86
C ALA A 126 10.40 -2.63 -6.11
N GLY A 127 11.13 -3.36 -6.96
CA GLY A 127 11.63 -2.87 -8.24
C GLY A 127 10.51 -2.47 -9.20
N ILE A 128 9.43 -3.26 -9.27
CA ILE A 128 8.25 -2.96 -10.09
C ILE A 128 7.54 -1.69 -9.59
N ALA A 129 7.33 -1.55 -8.27
CA ALA A 129 6.71 -0.37 -7.68
C ALA A 129 7.51 0.91 -7.97
N TRP A 130 8.85 0.83 -7.91
CA TRP A 130 9.73 1.94 -8.28
C TRP A 130 9.72 2.24 -9.77
N ALA A 131 9.71 1.22 -10.63
CA ALA A 131 9.60 1.39 -12.07
C ALA A 131 8.25 2.04 -12.46
N ALA A 132 7.15 1.62 -11.84
CA ALA A 132 5.83 2.20 -12.00
C ALA A 132 5.80 3.66 -11.55
N THR A 133 6.37 3.97 -10.38
CA THR A 133 6.49 5.35 -9.87
C THR A 133 7.23 6.25 -10.87
N ARG A 134 8.38 5.80 -11.38
CA ARG A 134 9.15 6.54 -12.38
C ARG A 134 8.36 6.73 -13.69
N TRP A 135 7.60 5.72 -14.11
CA TRP A 135 6.76 5.78 -15.30
C TRP A 135 5.62 6.80 -15.12
N ILE A 136 4.91 6.77 -13.99
CA ILE A 136 3.82 7.71 -13.65
C ILE A 136 4.33 9.16 -13.66
N VAL A 137 5.45 9.42 -12.98
CA VAL A 137 6.03 10.78 -12.88
C VAL A 137 6.45 11.29 -14.25
N ARG A 138 7.09 10.46 -15.08
CA ARG A 138 7.45 10.83 -16.46
C ARG A 138 6.21 11.14 -17.29
N ARG A 139 5.14 10.34 -17.14
CA ARG A 139 3.90 10.53 -17.89
C ARG A 139 3.14 11.79 -17.49
N ALA A 140 3.29 12.23 -16.24
CA ALA A 140 2.74 13.47 -15.69
C ALA A 140 3.58 14.74 -16.01
N GLY A 141 4.53 14.65 -16.96
CA GLY A 141 5.33 15.80 -17.41
C GLY A 141 6.60 16.04 -16.60
N GLY A 142 7.09 15.07 -15.82
CA GLY A 142 8.32 15.19 -15.06
C GLY A 142 9.57 15.26 -15.95
N GLY A 143 10.31 16.37 -15.88
CA GLY A 143 11.61 16.55 -16.54
C GLY A 143 12.79 15.85 -15.81
N THR A 144 14.02 16.17 -16.21
CA THR A 144 15.25 15.58 -15.63
C THR A 144 15.38 15.83 -14.12
N VAL A 145 14.95 17.00 -13.64
CA VAL A 145 14.91 17.35 -12.20
C VAL A 145 13.90 16.50 -11.44
N ALA A 146 12.74 16.20 -12.03
CA ALA A 146 11.76 15.30 -11.43
C ALA A 146 12.27 13.85 -11.38
N ALA A 147 13.02 13.40 -12.39
CA ALA A 147 13.66 12.09 -12.37
C ALA A 147 14.74 12.01 -11.26
N ALA A 148 15.52 13.08 -11.05
CA ALA A 148 16.46 13.19 -9.94
C ALA A 148 15.74 13.20 -8.58
N ALA A 149 14.61 13.90 -8.46
CA ALA A 149 13.79 13.89 -7.26
C ALA A 149 13.24 12.47 -6.94
N VAL A 150 12.74 11.74 -7.94
CA VAL A 150 12.33 10.33 -7.78
C VAL A 150 13.49 9.47 -7.33
N ALA A 151 14.67 9.62 -7.93
CA ALA A 151 15.87 8.87 -7.54
C ALA A 151 16.32 9.19 -6.11
N GLY A 152 16.25 10.45 -5.68
CA GLY A 152 16.55 10.86 -4.30
C GLY A 152 15.55 10.32 -3.27
N ILE A 153 14.26 10.36 -3.59
CA ILE A 153 13.21 9.74 -2.77
C ILE A 153 13.43 8.23 -2.68
N ALA A 154 13.73 7.56 -3.80
CA ALA A 154 14.04 6.13 -3.81
C ALA A 154 15.33 5.80 -3.05
N GLY A 155 16.34 6.68 -3.11
CA GLY A 155 17.59 6.50 -2.38
C GLY A 155 17.41 6.57 -0.86
N THR A 156 16.54 7.46 -0.40
CA THR A 156 16.26 7.70 1.03
C THR A 156 15.20 6.76 1.60
N HIS A 157 14.11 6.53 0.88
CA HIS A 157 12.95 5.73 1.33
C HIS A 157 12.89 4.33 0.73
N GLY A 158 13.70 4.02 -0.28
CA GLY A 158 13.69 2.71 -0.95
C GLY A 158 14.59 1.66 -0.31
N ARG A 159 15.21 1.95 0.85
CA ARG A 159 16.03 1.00 1.59
C ARG A 159 15.57 0.86 3.04
N GLY A 160 15.77 -0.33 3.60
CA GLY A 160 15.57 -0.61 5.02
C GLY A 160 14.10 -0.61 5.47
N ALA A 161 13.88 -0.34 6.76
CA ALA A 161 12.56 -0.44 7.38
C ALA A 161 11.54 0.52 6.76
N ALA A 162 11.93 1.74 6.40
CA ALA A 162 11.03 2.73 5.81
C ALA A 162 10.41 2.26 4.49
N ALA A 163 11.21 1.63 3.62
CA ALA A 163 10.75 1.06 2.36
C ALA A 163 9.71 -0.05 2.58
N ARG A 164 10.04 -0.95 3.51
CA ARG A 164 9.21 -2.10 3.90
C ARG A 164 7.85 -1.65 4.43
N TRP A 165 7.85 -0.69 5.35
CA TRP A 165 6.60 -0.14 5.91
C TRP A 165 5.80 0.63 4.87
N SER A 166 6.45 1.47 4.04
CA SER A 166 5.76 2.23 3.00
C SER A 166 5.06 1.31 1.99
N PHE A 167 5.75 0.26 1.53
CA PHE A 167 5.15 -0.73 0.63
C PHE A 167 3.98 -1.46 1.29
N GLY A 168 4.14 -1.86 2.56
CA GLY A 168 3.08 -2.43 3.38
C GLY A 168 1.85 -1.53 3.45
N THR A 169 2.04 -0.25 3.78
CA THR A 169 0.96 0.72 3.89
C THR A 169 0.23 0.91 2.57
N VAL A 170 0.96 1.02 1.45
CA VAL A 170 0.36 1.17 0.11
C VAL A 170 -0.45 -0.07 -0.26
N SER A 171 0.15 -1.25 -0.17
CA SER A 171 -0.52 -2.52 -0.51
C SER A 171 -1.78 -2.73 0.33
N ASN A 172 -1.65 -2.63 1.66
CA ASN A 172 -2.78 -2.82 2.56
C ASN A 172 -3.83 -1.70 2.42
N GLY A 173 -3.44 -0.48 2.10
CA GLY A 173 -4.36 0.62 1.82
C GLY A 173 -5.26 0.34 0.61
N ILE A 174 -4.69 -0.19 -0.47
CA ILE A 174 -5.45 -0.59 -1.67
C ILE A 174 -6.47 -1.68 -1.32
N TRP A 175 -6.03 -2.71 -0.62
CA TRP A 175 -6.91 -3.79 -0.18
C TRP A 175 -7.98 -3.33 0.80
N THR A 176 -7.67 -2.37 1.67
CA THR A 176 -8.65 -1.77 2.58
C THR A 176 -9.73 -1.03 1.78
N ALA A 177 -9.35 -0.26 0.77
CA ALA A 177 -10.32 0.40 -0.11
C ALA A 177 -11.22 -0.62 -0.84
N PHE A 178 -10.64 -1.73 -1.34
CA PHE A 178 -11.43 -2.83 -1.89
C PHE A 178 -12.45 -3.40 -0.89
N ASN A 179 -12.02 -3.68 0.34
CA ASN A 179 -12.90 -4.21 1.39
C ASN A 179 -14.01 -3.23 1.80
N ILE A 180 -13.73 -1.94 1.85
CA ILE A 180 -14.76 -0.91 2.09
C ILE A 180 -15.80 -0.95 0.97
N GLY A 181 -15.37 -1.08 -0.29
CA GLY A 181 -16.27 -1.27 -1.43
C GLY A 181 -17.17 -2.49 -1.26
N CYS A 182 -16.58 -3.64 -0.93
CA CYS A 182 -17.33 -4.87 -0.65
C CYS A 182 -18.36 -4.67 0.46
N LEU A 183 -17.95 -4.05 1.58
CA LEU A 183 -18.79 -3.84 2.76
C LEU A 183 -19.98 -2.93 2.43
N VAL A 184 -19.73 -1.76 1.82
CA VAL A 184 -20.77 -0.80 1.47
C VAL A 184 -21.79 -1.43 0.53
N THR A 185 -21.34 -2.14 -0.52
CA THR A 185 -22.27 -2.79 -1.46
C THR A 185 -23.03 -3.94 -0.82
N THR A 186 -22.40 -4.74 0.03
CA THR A 186 -23.07 -5.82 0.77
C THR A 186 -24.18 -5.26 1.64
N VAL A 187 -23.88 -4.23 2.46
CA VAL A 187 -24.88 -3.59 3.33
C VAL A 187 -26.02 -2.99 2.51
N ALA A 188 -25.71 -2.30 1.42
CA ALA A 188 -26.72 -1.72 0.54
C ALA A 188 -27.65 -2.79 -0.06
N LEU A 189 -27.10 -3.89 -0.57
CA LEU A 189 -27.88 -4.97 -1.17
C LEU A 189 -28.74 -5.71 -0.15
N LEU A 190 -28.22 -5.96 1.05
CA LEU A 190 -28.98 -6.60 2.13
C LEU A 190 -30.08 -5.70 2.70
N SER A 191 -29.92 -4.37 2.62
CA SER A 191 -30.95 -3.42 3.05
C SER A 191 -32.17 -3.40 2.13
N VAL A 192 -31.98 -3.71 0.84
CA VAL A 192 -33.04 -3.64 -0.18
C VAL A 192 -33.63 -5.02 -0.50
N ARG A 193 -32.86 -6.10 -0.30
CA ARG A 193 -33.27 -7.48 -0.62
C ARG A 193 -33.49 -8.29 0.65
N GLN A 194 -34.67 -8.88 0.80
CA GLN A 194 -34.88 -9.94 1.79
C GLN A 194 -34.06 -11.18 1.38
N ARG A 195 -32.97 -11.44 2.10
CA ARG A 195 -32.14 -12.65 1.95
C ARG A 195 -32.31 -13.49 3.20
N SER A 196 -32.63 -14.78 3.04
CA SER A 196 -32.53 -15.75 4.13
C SER A 196 -31.06 -16.06 4.39
N PHE A 197 -30.62 -15.96 5.64
CA PHE A 197 -29.26 -16.28 6.05
C PHE A 197 -29.21 -17.71 6.58
N CYS A 198 -28.25 -18.50 6.09
CA CYS A 198 -27.91 -19.77 6.73
C CYS A 198 -26.59 -19.63 7.49
N TRP A 199 -26.61 -20.11 8.73
CA TRP A 199 -25.42 -20.26 9.58
C TRP A 199 -24.85 -21.68 9.50
N GLU A 200 -25.39 -22.55 8.64
CA GLU A 200 -24.82 -23.88 8.39
C GLU A 200 -23.48 -23.71 7.69
N SER A 201 -22.38 -24.04 8.36
CA SER A 201 -21.08 -24.13 7.70
C SER A 201 -20.98 -25.50 7.04
N THR A 202 -20.35 -25.64 5.88
CA THR A 202 -20.13 -26.97 5.28
C THR A 202 -19.30 -27.91 6.19
N ILE A 203 -18.68 -27.37 7.26
CA ILE A 203 -17.99 -28.11 8.34
C ILE A 203 -18.96 -28.50 9.49
N LEU A 204 -20.02 -27.73 9.73
CA LEU A 204 -21.14 -28.01 10.63
C LEU A 204 -22.42 -28.15 9.81
N ALA A 205 -22.55 -29.23 9.06
CA ALA A 205 -23.88 -29.72 8.70
C ALA A 205 -24.64 -29.99 10.02
N GLY A 206 -25.97 -29.83 10.05
CA GLY A 206 -26.78 -30.06 11.27
C GLY A 206 -26.46 -31.39 11.98
N ASP A 207 -26.09 -32.43 11.20
CA ASP A 207 -25.68 -33.75 11.68
C ASP A 207 -24.32 -33.75 12.44
N ALA A 208 -23.40 -32.84 12.08
CA ALA A 208 -22.12 -32.65 12.77
C ALA A 208 -22.30 -31.92 14.12
N TYR A 209 -23.29 -31.03 14.23
CA TYR A 209 -23.62 -30.39 15.51
C TYR A 209 -24.22 -31.40 16.49
N ALA A 210 -25.10 -32.29 16.01
CA ALA A 210 -25.69 -33.37 16.81
C ALA A 210 -24.61 -34.34 17.33
N SER A 211 -23.70 -34.81 16.47
CA SER A 211 -22.62 -35.72 16.87
C SER A 211 -21.58 -35.10 17.82
N VAL A 212 -21.26 -33.82 17.68
CA VAL A 212 -20.39 -33.09 18.64
C VAL A 212 -21.12 -32.87 19.97
N THR A 213 -22.42 -32.55 19.92
CA THR A 213 -23.25 -32.40 21.13
C THR A 213 -23.42 -33.74 21.84
N ASP A 214 -23.61 -34.84 21.12
CA ASP A 214 -23.66 -36.20 21.66
C ASP A 214 -22.31 -36.62 22.24
N ALA A 215 -21.19 -36.27 21.59
CA ALA A 215 -19.85 -36.54 22.10
C ALA A 215 -19.55 -35.76 23.40
N ILE A 216 -20.04 -34.52 23.51
CA ILE A 216 -19.91 -33.69 24.71
C ILE A 216 -20.90 -34.14 25.80
N ALA A 217 -22.11 -34.57 25.42
CA ALA A 217 -23.12 -35.10 26.34
C ALA A 217 -22.77 -36.50 26.85
N TRP A 218 -21.94 -37.25 26.12
CA TRP A 218 -21.36 -38.52 26.54
C TRP A 218 -20.20 -38.35 27.54
N LEU A 219 -19.67 -37.13 27.72
CA LEU A 219 -18.72 -36.86 28.79
C LEU A 219 -19.45 -36.96 30.15
N PRO A 220 -19.08 -37.89 31.05
CA PRO A 220 -19.71 -38.00 32.35
C PRO A 220 -19.55 -36.68 33.12
N ARG A 221 -20.64 -36.21 33.73
CA ARG A 221 -20.57 -35.14 34.72
C ARG A 221 -19.93 -35.74 35.97
N GLU A 222 -18.64 -35.50 36.15
CA GLU A 222 -17.97 -35.62 37.45
C GLU A 222 -17.82 -34.24 38.09
#